data_AF-A0A849Z6C1-F1
#
_entry.id   AF-A0A849Z6C1-F1
#
_cell.length_a   1.000
_cell.length_b   1.000
_cell.length_c   1.000
_cell.angle_alpha   90.00
_cell.angle_beta   90.00
_cell.angle_gamma   90.00
#
_symmetry.space_group_name_H-M   'P 1'
#
loop_
_entity.id
_entity.type
_entity.pdbx_description
1 polymer ?
#
loop_
_entity_poly.entity_id
_entity_poly.type
_entity_poly.pdbx_seq_one_letter_code
_entity_poly.pdbx_strand_id
1 'polypeptide(L)'
;MNALFASSALTAGDFIAPGIILAVIVPIALLIYWVDKSYFSFDRRTLGLVRILLGWLLISDLFRRGVDWEAMFGDKGVLPSWVILNRPQAGGFSILHGFTTGPELWALFFVILATYVCLIVGYKTKIAQWLSLLFVTSMNGRVLLIENG
;
A
#
# COMPACT_ATOMS: atom_id res chain seq x y z
N MET A 1 -38.06 40.38 -31.37
CA MET A 1 -37.49 39.02 -31.57
C MET A 1 -36.07 39.26 -32.09
N ASN A 2 -34.96 39.05 -31.37
CA ASN A 2 -34.69 38.06 -30.32
C ASN A 2 -33.66 38.59 -29.32
N ALA A 3 -34.00 38.49 -28.04
CA ALA A 3 -33.15 38.78 -26.88
C ALA A 3 -32.19 37.61 -26.58
N LEU A 4 -31.43 37.14 -27.58
CA LEU A 4 -30.53 35.98 -27.43
C LEU A 4 -29.03 36.33 -27.37
N PHE A 5 -28.65 37.61 -27.51
CA PHE A 5 -27.24 38.05 -27.52
C PHE A 5 -26.77 38.75 -26.22
N ALA A 6 -27.57 38.73 -25.14
CA ALA A 6 -27.33 39.58 -23.97
C ALA A 6 -27.03 38.84 -22.63
N SER A 7 -26.61 37.56 -22.65
CA SER A 7 -26.42 36.81 -21.39
C SER A 7 -25.35 35.71 -21.43
N SER A 8 -24.19 36.00 -22.02
CA SER A 8 -22.96 35.28 -21.68
C SER A 8 -21.91 36.29 -21.22
N ALA A 9 -22.28 37.13 -20.25
CA ALA A 9 -21.28 37.85 -19.50
C ALA A 9 -20.44 36.77 -18.80
N LEU A 10 -19.17 36.58 -19.20
CA LEU A 10 -18.23 35.79 -18.41
C LEU A 10 -18.30 36.33 -16.99
N THR A 11 -18.92 35.56 -16.11
CA THR A 11 -19.05 35.97 -14.71
C THR A 11 -17.70 35.76 -14.06
N ALA A 12 -17.37 36.52 -13.01
CA ALA A 12 -16.11 36.32 -12.29
C ALA A 12 -15.92 34.84 -11.85
N GLY A 13 -17.00 34.09 -11.64
CA GLY A 13 -17.00 32.66 -11.37
C GLY A 13 -16.38 31.79 -12.46
N ASP A 14 -16.52 32.16 -13.74
CA ASP A 14 -15.98 31.40 -14.88
C ASP A 14 -14.45 31.46 -14.96
N PHE A 15 -13.84 32.50 -14.38
CA PHE A 15 -12.39 32.64 -14.22
C PHE A 15 -11.84 32.07 -12.91
N ILE A 16 -12.68 31.96 -11.86
CA ILE A 16 -12.27 31.44 -10.55
C ILE A 16 -11.98 29.93 -10.64
N ALA A 17 -12.79 29.16 -11.37
CA ALA A 17 -12.57 27.72 -11.53
C ALA A 17 -11.21 27.36 -12.19
N PRO A 18 -10.84 27.91 -13.37
CA PRO A 18 -9.52 27.64 -13.96
C PRO A 18 -8.38 28.26 -13.13
N GLY A 19 -8.61 29.41 -12.47
CA GLY A 19 -7.61 30.04 -11.60
C GLY A 19 -7.24 29.18 -10.39
N ILE A 20 -8.21 28.58 -9.72
CA ILE A 20 -7.98 27.65 -8.60
C ILE A 20 -7.28 26.38 -9.08
N ILE A 21 -7.70 25.82 -10.23
CA ILE A 21 -7.08 24.63 -10.80
C ILE A 21 -5.60 24.89 -11.13
N LEU A 22 -5.27 26.02 -11.76
CA LEU A 22 -3.89 26.40 -12.05
C LEU A 22 -3.09 26.69 -10.77
N ALA A 23 -3.69 27.35 -9.78
CA ALA A 23 -3.04 27.62 -8.49
C ALA A 23 -2.68 26.35 -7.70
N VAL A 24 -3.35 25.22 -7.97
CA VAL A 24 -3.04 23.92 -7.35
C VAL A 24 -2.10 23.09 -8.23
N ILE A 25 -2.33 23.04 -9.55
CA ILE A 25 -1.54 22.22 -10.47
C ILE A 25 -0.11 22.77 -10.66
N VAL A 26 0.05 24.10 -10.74
CA VAL A 26 1.36 24.72 -10.95
C VAL A 26 2.34 24.45 -9.81
N PRO A 27 2.00 24.64 -8.52
CA PRO A 27 2.93 24.30 -7.43
C PRO A 27 3.19 22.80 -7.35
N ILE A 28 2.22 21.94 -7.67
CA ILE A 28 2.44 20.49 -7.74
C ILE A 28 3.43 20.14 -8.87
N ALA A 29 3.28 20.73 -10.05
CA ALA A 29 4.18 20.51 -11.18
C ALA A 29 5.59 21.06 -10.92
N LEU A 30 5.70 22.22 -10.27
CA LEU A 30 6.98 22.79 -9.86
C LEU A 30 7.66 21.95 -8.78
N LEU A 31 6.89 21.44 -7.82
CA LEU A 31 7.39 20.50 -6.81
C LEU A 31 7.94 19.24 -7.48
N ILE A 32 7.19 18.66 -8.43
CA ILE A 32 7.62 17.49 -9.20
C ILE A 32 8.91 17.80 -9.98
N TYR A 33 9.00 18.95 -10.64
CA TYR A 33 10.21 19.36 -11.37
C TYR A 33 11.42 19.56 -10.44
N TRP A 34 11.22 20.19 -9.29
CA TRP A 34 12.27 20.40 -8.29
C TRP A 34 12.77 19.09 -7.69
N VAL A 35 11.84 18.18 -7.41
CA VAL A 35 12.13 16.83 -6.94
C VAL A 35 12.88 16.07 -8.02
N ASP A 36 12.43 16.08 -9.27
CA ASP A 36 13.11 15.41 -10.38
C ASP A 36 14.56 15.89 -10.50
N LYS A 37 14.77 17.20 -10.54
CA LYS A 37 16.10 17.80 -10.67
C LYS A 37 17.06 17.48 -9.52
N SER A 38 16.54 17.33 -8.30
CA SER A 38 17.35 17.03 -7.11
C SER A 38 17.54 15.53 -6.85
N TYR A 39 16.52 14.72 -7.15
CA TYR A 39 16.47 13.30 -6.81
C TYR A 39 16.89 12.37 -7.97
N PHE A 40 16.84 12.79 -9.25
CA PHE A 40 17.34 11.94 -10.35
C PHE A 40 18.86 11.75 -10.37
N SER A 41 19.59 12.45 -9.47
CA SER A 41 21.01 12.18 -9.21
C SER A 41 21.23 10.99 -8.26
N PHE A 42 20.17 10.28 -7.84
CA PHE A 42 20.36 9.05 -7.08
C PHE A 42 21.01 7.97 -7.96
N ASP A 43 22.20 7.52 -7.54
CA ASP A 43 22.95 6.49 -8.24
C ASP A 43 22.09 5.22 -8.35
N ARG A 44 22.00 4.67 -9.57
CA ARG A 44 21.26 3.43 -9.88
C ARG A 44 21.73 2.27 -9.01
N ARG A 45 22.98 2.31 -8.55
CA ARG A 45 23.56 1.35 -7.61
C ARG A 45 22.88 1.40 -6.25
N THR A 46 22.66 2.61 -5.70
CA THR A 46 22.02 2.78 -4.40
C THR A 46 20.55 2.36 -4.43
N LEU A 47 19.85 2.62 -5.54
CA LEU A 47 18.49 2.10 -5.76
C LEU A 47 18.42 0.56 -5.76
N GLY A 48 19.44 -0.10 -6.31
CA GLY A 48 19.59 -1.56 -6.24
C GLY A 48 19.81 -2.06 -4.80
N LEU A 49 20.72 -1.40 -4.06
CA LEU A 49 21.01 -1.75 -2.66
C LEU A 49 19.79 -1.61 -1.76
N VAL A 50 19.07 -0.50 -1.86
CA VAL A 50 17.84 -0.27 -1.06
C VAL A 50 16.81 -1.35 -1.33
N ARG A 51 16.67 -1.82 -2.58
CA ARG A 51 15.75 -2.91 -2.92
C ARG A 51 16.14 -4.22 -2.25
N ILE A 52 17.42 -4.57 -2.30
CA ILE A 52 17.93 -5.82 -1.69
C ILE A 52 17.75 -5.75 -0.18
N LEU A 53 18.09 -4.63 0.45
CA LEU A 53 17.90 -4.40 1.89
C LEU A 53 16.41 -4.48 2.28
N LEU A 54 15.52 -3.88 1.49
CA LEU A 54 14.08 -3.92 1.72
C LEU A 54 13.53 -5.35 1.60
N GLY A 55 13.94 -6.09 0.56
CA GLY A 55 13.55 -7.49 0.41
C GLY A 55 14.05 -8.36 1.57
N TRP A 56 15.29 -8.15 2.01
CA TRP A 56 15.86 -8.85 3.17
C TRP A 56 15.11 -8.55 4.47
N LEU A 57 14.77 -7.28 4.70
CA LEU A 57 14.00 -6.84 5.86
C LEU A 57 12.61 -7.51 5.89
N LEU A 58 11.92 -7.55 4.74
CA LEU A 58 10.61 -8.18 4.63
C LEU A 58 10.65 -9.69 4.86
N ILE A 59 11.67 -10.39 4.33
CA ILE A 59 11.87 -11.81 4.58
C ILE A 59 12.15 -12.06 6.07
N SER A 60 13.03 -11.26 6.68
CA SER A 60 13.37 -11.40 8.10
C SER A 60 12.15 -11.15 9.00
N ASP A 61 11.32 -10.15 8.68
CA ASP A 61 10.06 -9.89 9.38
C ASP A 61 9.06 -11.05 9.21
N LEU A 62 8.96 -11.62 8.01
CA LEU A 62 8.10 -12.78 7.74
C LEU A 62 8.53 -14.00 8.53
N PHE A 63 9.82 -14.31 8.61
CA PHE A 63 10.32 -15.42 9.43
C PHE A 63 10.09 -15.20 10.93
N ARG A 64 10.26 -13.96 11.42
CA ARG A 64 9.96 -13.62 12.81
C ARG A 64 8.48 -13.83 13.12
N ARG A 65 7.58 -13.47 12.20
CA ARG A 65 6.13 -13.71 12.33
C ARG A 65 5.72 -15.16 12.03
N GLY A 66 6.58 -15.91 11.35
CA GLY A 66 6.39 -17.32 10.99
C GLY A 66 6.30 -18.24 12.19
N VAL A 67 7.04 -17.92 13.27
CA VAL A 67 7.07 -18.70 14.51
C VAL A 67 5.69 -18.77 15.16
N ASP A 68 4.96 -17.66 15.14
CA ASP A 68 3.63 -17.53 15.74
C ASP A 68 2.52 -17.53 14.67
N TRP A 69 2.80 -17.98 13.45
CA TRP A 69 1.91 -17.82 12.29
C TRP A 69 0.55 -18.50 12.49
N GLU A 70 0.55 -19.76 12.92
CA GLU A 70 -0.70 -20.49 13.20
C GLU A 70 -1.45 -19.92 14.40
N ALA A 71 -0.73 -19.39 15.39
CA ALA A 71 -1.32 -18.82 16.61
C ALA A 71 -1.97 -17.46 16.34
N MET A 72 -1.41 -16.65 15.44
CA MET A 72 -1.90 -15.31 15.10
C MET A 72 -2.97 -15.32 14.01
N PHE A 73 -2.85 -16.23 13.03
CA PHE A 73 -3.69 -16.19 11.83
C PHE A 73 -4.67 -17.37 11.72
N GLY A 74 -4.43 -18.47 12.43
CA GLY A 74 -5.22 -19.70 12.33
C GLY A 74 -6.43 -19.74 13.26
N ASP A 75 -7.36 -20.64 12.95
CA ASP A 75 -8.64 -20.78 13.68
C ASP A 75 -8.52 -21.43 15.06
N LYS A 76 -7.41 -22.13 15.33
CA LYS A 76 -7.12 -22.76 16.62
C LYS A 76 -6.21 -21.91 17.51
N GLY A 77 -5.84 -20.71 17.05
CA GLY A 77 -4.88 -19.82 17.69
C GLY A 77 -5.50 -18.89 18.74
N VAL A 78 -4.68 -17.95 19.21
CA VAL A 78 -5.06 -16.93 20.21
C VAL A 78 -6.12 -15.97 19.66
N LEU A 79 -6.17 -15.78 18.34
CA LEU A 79 -7.09 -14.86 17.67
C LEU A 79 -7.80 -15.51 16.47
N PRO A 80 -8.88 -16.29 16.72
CA PRO A 80 -9.59 -17.00 15.67
C PRO A 80 -10.25 -16.05 14.66
N SER A 81 -10.26 -16.44 13.39
CA SER A 81 -10.74 -15.60 12.28
C SER A 81 -12.22 -15.21 12.45
N TRP A 82 -13.04 -16.06 13.08
CA TRP A 82 -14.45 -15.75 13.35
C TRP A 82 -14.63 -14.64 14.41
N VAL A 83 -13.73 -14.51 15.38
CA VAL A 83 -13.83 -13.49 16.45
C VAL A 83 -13.57 -12.10 15.88
N ILE A 84 -12.60 -12.01 14.97
CA ILE A 84 -12.23 -10.76 14.30
C ILE A 84 -13.35 -10.27 13.39
N LEU A 85 -14.00 -11.19 12.66
CA LEU A 85 -15.09 -10.83 11.75
C LEU A 85 -16.34 -10.33 12.50
N ASN A 86 -16.60 -10.84 13.70
CA ASN A 86 -17.75 -10.44 14.52
C ASN A 86 -17.50 -9.17 15.35
N ARG A 87 -16.24 -8.82 15.63
CA ARG A 87 -15.87 -7.56 16.30
C ARG A 87 -14.71 -6.87 15.59
N PRO A 88 -14.96 -6.25 14.42
CA PRO A 88 -13.95 -5.49 13.72
C PRO A 88 -13.62 -4.22 14.52
N GLN A 89 -12.55 -4.25 15.32
CA GLN A 89 -12.11 -3.08 16.10
C GLN A 89 -11.38 -2.04 15.24
N ALA A 90 -10.86 -2.44 14.08
CA ALA A 90 -10.38 -1.55 13.05
C ALA A 90 -10.96 -2.03 11.72
N GLY A 91 -11.58 -1.14 10.93
CA GLY A 91 -12.07 -1.43 9.58
C GLY A 91 -10.95 -1.68 8.55
N GLY A 92 -9.88 -2.36 8.96
CA GLY A 92 -8.69 -2.64 8.16
C GLY A 92 -8.95 -3.82 7.22
N PHE A 93 -8.79 -3.58 5.92
CA PHE A 93 -8.84 -4.62 4.90
C PHE A 93 -7.66 -5.59 5.08
N SER A 94 -7.96 -6.87 5.35
CA SER A 94 -6.95 -7.93 5.45
C SER A 94 -7.36 -9.12 4.58
N ILE A 95 -6.50 -9.49 3.64
CA ILE A 95 -6.67 -10.66 2.75
C ILE A 95 -6.63 -11.97 3.56
N LEU A 96 -6.02 -11.93 4.75
CA LEU A 96 -5.88 -13.06 5.66
C LEU A 96 -7.19 -13.42 6.39
N HIS A 97 -8.30 -12.72 6.14
CA HIS A 97 -9.63 -13.12 6.63
C HIS A 97 -10.25 -14.27 5.85
N GLY A 98 -9.81 -14.49 4.61
CA GLY A 98 -10.39 -15.50 3.72
C GLY A 98 -9.82 -16.91 3.91
N PHE A 99 -8.76 -17.07 4.71
CA PHE A 99 -8.04 -18.33 4.88
C PHE A 99 -8.02 -18.73 6.33
N THR A 100 -8.54 -19.92 6.59
CA THR A 100 -8.94 -20.34 7.93
C THR A 100 -8.32 -21.69 8.31
N THR A 101 -7.99 -22.53 7.32
CA THR A 101 -7.35 -23.82 7.57
C THR A 101 -5.82 -23.72 7.61
N GLY A 102 -5.19 -24.50 8.49
CA GLY A 102 -3.73 -24.57 8.65
C GLY A 102 -2.94 -24.72 7.34
N PRO A 103 -3.26 -25.67 6.43
CA PRO A 103 -2.51 -25.82 5.19
C PRO A 103 -2.65 -24.63 4.22
N GLU A 104 -3.81 -23.96 4.20
CA GLU A 104 -4.01 -22.75 3.39
C GLU A 104 -3.16 -21.58 3.90
N LEU A 105 -3.02 -21.45 5.22
CA LEU A 105 -2.16 -20.45 5.85
C LEU A 105 -0.69 -20.61 5.47
N TRP A 106 -0.19 -21.85 5.46
CA TRP A 106 1.18 -22.13 5.04
C TRP A 106 1.36 -21.91 3.53
N ALA A 107 0.37 -22.25 2.71
CA ALA A 107 0.41 -21.95 1.27
C ALA A 107 0.52 -20.43 1.03
N LEU A 108 -0.25 -19.62 1.75
CA LEU A 108 -0.12 -18.16 1.72
C LEU A 108 1.26 -17.68 2.16
N PHE A 109 1.81 -18.24 3.24
CA PHE A 109 3.15 -17.91 3.71
C PHE A 109 4.19 -18.10 2.60
N PHE A 110 4.14 -19.23 1.88
CA PHE A 110 5.04 -19.49 0.76
C PHE A 110 4.84 -18.52 -0.42
N VAL A 111 3.59 -18.12 -0.71
CA VAL A 111 3.31 -17.11 -1.76
C VAL A 111 3.89 -15.74 -1.39
N ILE A 112 3.78 -15.33 -0.12
CA ILE A 112 4.34 -14.08 0.38
C ILE A 112 5.87 -14.14 0.33
N LEU A 113 6.48 -15.24 0.79
CA LEU A 113 7.92 -15.49 0.72
C LEU A 113 8.41 -15.42 -0.74
N ALA A 114 7.73 -16.09 -1.67
CA ALA A 114 8.06 -16.07 -3.09
C ALA A 114 7.99 -14.65 -3.69
N THR A 115 7.02 -13.85 -3.25
CA THR A 115 6.90 -12.43 -3.66
C THR A 115 8.09 -11.60 -3.16
N TYR A 116 8.52 -11.80 -1.91
CA TYR A 116 9.68 -11.09 -1.35
C TYR A 116 11.00 -11.52 -2.01
N VAL A 117 11.15 -12.80 -2.36
CA VAL A 117 12.28 -13.28 -3.15
C VAL A 117 12.28 -12.65 -4.55
N CYS A 118 11.12 -12.60 -5.22
CA CYS A 118 10.97 -11.90 -6.50
C CYS A 118 11.36 -10.41 -6.41
N LEU A 119 11.10 -9.76 -5.27
CA LEU A 119 11.49 -8.38 -5.00
C LEU A 119 13.02 -8.24 -4.93
N ILE A 120 13.72 -9.17 -4.27
CA ILE A 120 15.20 -9.20 -4.22
C ILE A 120 15.79 -9.44 -5.62
N VAL A 121 15.26 -10.44 -6.34
CA VAL A 121 15.69 -10.79 -7.70
C VAL A 121 15.44 -9.63 -8.68
N GLY A 122 14.51 -8.73 -8.36
CA GLY A 122 14.16 -7.58 -9.20
C GLY A 122 13.26 -7.96 -10.38
N TYR A 123 12.55 -9.08 -10.28
CA TYR A 123 11.59 -9.49 -11.31
C TYR A 123 10.34 -8.61 -11.23
N LYS A 124 10.05 -7.83 -12.28
CA LYS A 124 8.95 -6.84 -12.35
C LYS A 124 8.77 -6.02 -11.06
N THR A 125 9.83 -5.28 -10.70
CA THR A 125 9.98 -4.49 -9.47
C THR A 125 8.76 -3.68 -9.04
N LYS A 126 8.07 -3.00 -9.97
CA LYS A 126 6.86 -2.23 -9.64
C LYS A 126 5.75 -3.11 -9.07
N ILE A 127 5.51 -4.27 -9.67
CA ILE A 127 4.46 -5.20 -9.23
C ILE A 127 4.85 -5.84 -7.90
N ALA A 128 6.10 -6.27 -7.77
CA ALA A 128 6.61 -6.87 -6.53
C ALA A 128 6.52 -5.88 -5.35
N GLN A 129 6.80 -4.59 -5.58
CA GLN A 129 6.64 -3.54 -4.56
C GLN A 129 5.18 -3.37 -4.13
N TRP A 130 4.25 -3.25 -5.09
CA TRP A 130 2.82 -3.15 -4.79
C TRP A 130 2.29 -4.37 -4.04
N LEU A 131 2.66 -5.57 -4.47
CA LEU A 131 2.30 -6.81 -3.78
C LEU A 131 2.91 -6.87 -2.37
N SER A 132 4.18 -6.47 -2.20
CA SER A 132 4.81 -6.46 -0.89
C SER A 132 4.12 -5.50 0.08
N LEU A 133 3.72 -4.33 -0.42
CA LEU A 133 2.99 -3.33 0.36
C LEU A 133 1.60 -3.85 0.72
N LEU A 134 0.90 -4.48 -0.22
CA LEU A 134 -0.40 -5.12 0.01
C LEU A 134 -0.32 -6.22 1.08
N PHE A 135 0.71 -7.06 1.06
CA PHE A 135 0.89 -8.12 2.07
C PHE A 135 1.20 -7.53 3.44
N VAL A 136 2.08 -6.53 3.51
CA VAL A 136 2.44 -5.85 4.77
C VAL A 136 1.24 -5.12 5.37
N THR A 137 0.47 -4.39 4.57
CA THR A 137 -0.74 -3.70 5.05
C THR A 137 -1.79 -4.70 5.52
N SER A 138 -1.99 -5.79 4.77
CA SER A 138 -2.90 -6.88 5.15
C SER A 138 -2.50 -7.53 6.48
N MET A 139 -1.20 -7.78 6.72
CA MET A 139 -0.72 -8.35 7.99
C MET A 139 -0.85 -7.37 9.16
N ASN A 140 -0.46 -6.12 8.97
CA ASN A 140 -0.55 -5.10 10.04
C ASN A 140 -2.00 -4.82 10.46
N GLY A 141 -2.96 -4.92 9.53
CA GLY A 141 -4.38 -4.82 9.86
C GLY A 141 -4.86 -5.85 10.89
N ARG A 142 -4.26 -7.05 10.96
CA ARG A 142 -4.58 -8.06 11.98
C ARG A 142 -3.74 -7.92 13.26
N VAL A 143 -2.48 -7.48 13.16
CA VAL A 143 -1.60 -7.31 14.34
C VAL A 143 -2.08 -6.19 15.27
N LEU A 144 -2.75 -5.17 14.73
CA LEU A 144 -3.37 -4.10 15.55
C LEU A 144 -4.33 -4.62 16.63
N LEU A 145 -4.89 -5.83 16.47
CA LEU A 145 -5.77 -6.46 17.46
C LEU A 145 -5.03 -7.01 18.69
N ILE A 146 -3.73 -7.31 18.55
CA ILE A 146 -2.90 -7.81 19.65
C ILE A 146 -2.26 -6.64 20.42
N GLU A 147 -1.91 -5.55 19.73
CA GLU A 147 -1.28 -4.38 20.35
C GLU A 147 -2.27 -3.44 21.09
N ASN A 148 -3.55 -3.43 20.71
CA ASN A 148 -4.58 -2.58 21.35
C ASN A 148 -5.52 -3.35 22.31
N GLY A 149 -5.11 -4.56 22.73
CA GLY A 149 -5.82 -5.38 23.72
C GLY A 149 -5.53 -4.98 25.16
#